data_AF-A0A2P8CCF7-F1
#
_entry.id   AF-A0A2P8CCF7-F1
#
_cell.length_a   1.000
_cell.length_b   1.000
_cell.length_c   1.000
_cell.angle_alpha   90.00
_cell.angle_beta   90.00
_cell.angle_gamma   90.00
#
_symmetry.space_group_name_H-M   'P 1'
#
loop_
_entity.id
_entity.type
_entity.pdbx_description
1 polymer ?
#
loop_
_entity_poly.entity_id
_entity_poly.type
_entity_poly.pdbx_seq_one_letter_code
_entity_poly.pdbx_strand_id
1 'polypeptide(L)'
;MKKIAVLIVAVLLATGLTAEAQSNMNQGSMRNMHNQSGMMMQGNYGMMSGGMMGQGMMNGNYSHMMMMGGTLPMWRYERVVAMLPHMQSQLALTSDQTEKLIDLQTAYQKKEVDMQALRQKRQLKLQSLLQNNASPEVVRKQLQSCTEAGINIGIDAYKTVQQMESVLNDSQQKEFQGWMMNSMQNGNMYNNRMRRGMMNN
;
A
#
# COMPACT_ATOMS: atom_id res chain seq x y z
N MET A 1 11.78 -46.38 30.59
CA MET A 1 10.58 -45.88 31.32
C MET A 1 10.47 -44.37 31.10
N LYS A 2 9.91 -43.94 29.95
CA LYS A 2 8.59 -43.29 29.83
C LYS A 2 8.32 -42.25 30.94
N LYS A 3 8.57 -40.97 30.65
CA LYS A 3 7.85 -39.85 31.25
C LYS A 3 7.32 -38.99 30.11
N ILE A 4 6.11 -39.34 29.66
CA ILE A 4 5.33 -38.58 28.69
C ILE A 4 4.71 -37.43 29.47
N ALA A 5 5.17 -36.20 29.23
CA ALA A 5 4.53 -35.01 29.76
C ALA A 5 3.43 -34.60 28.77
N VAL A 6 2.17 -34.81 29.16
CA VAL A 6 0.98 -34.38 28.43
C VAL A 6 0.72 -32.92 28.80
N LEU A 7 0.87 -31.99 27.84
CA LEU A 7 0.45 -30.60 27.99
C LEU A 7 -1.02 -30.47 27.60
N ILE A 8 -1.87 -30.15 28.57
CA ILE A 8 -3.30 -29.86 28.37
C ILE A 8 -3.42 -28.40 27.91
N VAL A 9 -3.82 -28.20 26.66
CA VAL A 9 -4.17 -26.87 26.11
C VAL A 9 -5.63 -26.59 26.46
N ALA A 10 -5.88 -25.70 27.42
CA ALA A 10 -7.22 -25.20 27.69
C ALA A 10 -7.53 -24.03 26.74
N VAL A 11 -8.29 -24.31 25.68
CA VAL A 11 -8.89 -23.31 24.81
C VAL A 11 -10.17 -22.78 25.49
N LEU A 12 -10.11 -21.58 26.05
CA LEU A 12 -11.30 -20.84 26.47
C LEU A 12 -11.69 -19.86 25.37
N LEU A 13 -12.50 -20.35 24.42
CA LEU A 13 -13.26 -19.49 23.51
C LEU A 13 -14.46 -18.92 24.28
N ALA A 14 -14.28 -17.73 24.85
CA ALA A 14 -15.39 -16.95 25.36
C ALA A 14 -16.15 -16.32 24.19
N THR A 15 -17.21 -17.01 23.79
CA THR A 15 -18.32 -16.52 22.98
C THR A 15 -18.98 -15.32 23.66
N GLY A 16 -18.80 -14.12 23.10
CA GLY A 16 -19.60 -12.94 23.39
C GLY A 16 -20.40 -12.55 22.15
N LEU A 17 -21.47 -13.29 21.86
CA LEU A 17 -22.50 -12.88 20.92
C LEU A 17 -23.40 -11.85 21.63
N THR A 18 -23.37 -10.61 21.17
CA THR A 18 -24.53 -9.72 21.29
C THR A 18 -24.99 -9.40 19.88
N ALA A 19 -26.13 -10.01 19.53
CA ALA A 19 -26.96 -9.65 18.40
C ALA A 19 -27.72 -8.34 18.70
N GLU A 20 -28.39 -7.85 17.65
CA GLU A 20 -29.46 -6.83 17.64
C GLU A 20 -29.03 -5.38 17.35
N ALA A 21 -28.92 -5.08 16.05
CA ALA A 21 -29.55 -3.90 15.45
C ALA A 21 -29.76 -4.15 13.95
N GLN A 22 -30.74 -4.98 13.63
CA GLN A 22 -31.32 -5.08 12.29
C GLN A 22 -32.78 -4.66 12.41
N SER A 23 -33.10 -3.43 11.99
CA SER A 23 -34.48 -3.04 11.72
C SER A 23 -34.53 -1.98 10.63
N ASN A 24 -35.23 -2.35 9.56
CA ASN A 24 -36.00 -1.53 8.63
C ASN A 24 -35.22 -0.74 7.57
N MET A 25 -35.22 -1.24 6.33
CA MET A 25 -36.27 -1.00 5.32
C MET A 25 -36.26 0.45 4.84
N ASN A 26 -35.63 0.69 3.69
CA ASN A 26 -36.36 1.37 2.63
C ASN A 26 -35.86 0.91 1.25
N GLN A 27 -36.69 0.11 0.58
CA GLN A 27 -36.59 -0.16 -0.84
C GLN A 27 -36.97 1.13 -1.58
N GLY A 28 -36.06 1.67 -2.37
CA GLY A 28 -36.32 2.82 -3.24
C GLY A 28 -35.70 2.58 -4.60
N SER A 29 -36.40 1.79 -5.41
CA SER A 29 -36.13 1.64 -6.85
C SER A 29 -36.36 2.98 -7.55
N MET A 30 -35.37 3.52 -8.27
CA MET A 30 -35.63 4.46 -9.36
C MET A 30 -34.77 4.09 -10.58
N ARG A 31 -35.43 3.35 -11.48
CA ARG A 31 -35.13 3.29 -12.91
C ARG A 31 -35.50 4.62 -13.57
N ASN A 32 -34.73 4.96 -14.61
CA ASN A 32 -35.11 5.72 -15.80
C ASN A 32 -35.76 7.10 -15.63
N MET A 33 -35.03 8.14 -16.02
CA MET A 33 -35.60 9.25 -16.79
C MET A 33 -34.62 9.72 -17.86
N HIS A 34 -34.85 9.25 -19.08
CA HIS A 34 -34.39 9.86 -20.33
C HIS A 34 -35.52 10.80 -20.81
N ASN A 35 -35.14 11.89 -21.48
CA ASN A 35 -35.96 12.86 -22.25
C ASN A 35 -36.74 13.97 -21.51
N GLN A 36 -36.23 15.21 -21.61
CA GLN A 36 -36.85 16.38 -22.28
C GLN A 36 -35.94 17.60 -22.05
N SER A 37 -35.15 18.03 -23.05
CA SER A 37 -35.47 19.08 -24.03
C SER A 37 -35.69 20.49 -23.45
N GLY A 38 -34.69 21.35 -23.66
CA GLY A 38 -34.88 22.75 -24.05
C GLY A 38 -35.03 23.79 -22.95
N MET A 39 -33.96 24.56 -22.70
CA MET A 39 -34.03 26.02 -22.73
C MET A 39 -32.67 26.60 -23.12
N MET A 40 -32.71 27.44 -24.14
CA MET A 40 -31.60 28.19 -24.71
C MET A 40 -31.20 29.32 -23.77
N MET A 41 -29.90 29.53 -23.57
CA MET A 41 -29.35 30.86 -23.35
C MET A 41 -28.09 31.00 -24.17
N GLN A 42 -28.29 31.58 -25.35
CA GLN A 42 -27.30 32.12 -26.26
C GLN A 42 -26.57 33.27 -25.57
N GLY A 43 -25.24 33.20 -25.52
CA GLY A 43 -24.38 34.25 -25.00
C GLY A 43 -22.97 34.08 -25.56
N ASN A 44 -22.84 34.28 -26.86
CA ASN A 44 -21.63 34.16 -27.66
C ASN A 44 -20.72 35.37 -27.46
N TYR A 45 -19.53 35.22 -26.87
CA TYR A 45 -18.32 36.00 -27.21
C TYR A 45 -17.06 35.26 -26.73
N GLY A 46 -16.26 34.74 -27.67
CA GLY A 46 -14.92 34.23 -27.37
C GLY A 46 -14.46 33.07 -28.24
N MET A 47 -14.35 33.29 -29.55
CA MET A 47 -13.59 32.42 -30.44
C MET A 47 -12.12 32.35 -29.96
N MET A 48 -11.70 31.19 -29.46
CA MET A 48 -10.30 30.77 -29.56
C MET A 48 -10.28 29.44 -30.32
N SER A 49 -10.10 29.59 -31.62
CA SER A 49 -9.66 28.53 -32.52
C SER A 49 -8.32 28.00 -32.04
N GLY A 50 -8.28 26.73 -31.67
CA GLY A 50 -7.09 26.04 -31.21
C GLY A 50 -7.34 24.54 -31.26
N GLY A 51 -7.13 23.96 -32.43
CA GLY A 51 -7.04 22.51 -32.58
C GLY A 51 -5.94 21.93 -31.69
N MET A 52 -6.01 20.61 -31.50
CA MET A 52 -5.07 19.78 -30.73
C MET A 52 -5.14 19.91 -29.21
N MET A 53 -6.11 19.21 -28.60
CA MET A 53 -5.82 18.42 -27.40
C MET A 53 -6.36 17.02 -27.60
N GLY A 54 -5.61 16.24 -28.39
CA GLY A 54 -5.68 14.80 -28.32
C GLY A 54 -5.26 14.33 -26.92
N GLN A 55 -5.99 13.33 -26.43
CA GLN A 55 -5.48 12.24 -25.58
C GLN A 55 -4.21 12.56 -24.77
N GLY A 56 -4.37 12.87 -23.48
CA GLY A 56 -3.23 12.75 -22.55
C GLY A 56 -3.12 13.77 -21.43
N MET A 57 -4.20 14.13 -20.73
CA MET A 57 -4.10 15.00 -19.54
C MET A 57 -4.79 14.42 -18.30
N MET A 58 -4.62 13.12 -18.07
CA MET A 58 -4.84 12.48 -16.76
C MET A 58 -3.54 11.85 -16.20
N ASN A 59 -2.40 12.51 -16.42
CA ASN A 59 -1.10 12.08 -15.85
C ASN A 59 -0.42 13.19 -15.02
N GLY A 60 -1.21 14.12 -14.49
CA GLY A 60 -0.75 15.39 -13.92
C GLY A 60 -0.42 15.40 -12.43
N ASN A 61 -0.13 14.26 -11.78
CA ASN A 61 0.29 14.27 -10.37
C ASN A 61 1.52 13.42 -10.02
N TYR A 62 2.12 12.70 -10.99
CA TYR A 62 3.31 11.88 -10.71
C TYR A 62 4.63 12.57 -11.05
N SER A 63 4.62 13.62 -11.87
CA SER A 63 5.85 14.31 -12.28
C SER A 63 6.47 15.15 -11.15
N HIS A 64 5.66 15.62 -10.19
CA HIS A 64 6.18 16.41 -9.06
C HIS A 64 6.91 15.58 -7.99
N MET A 65 6.74 14.25 -7.96
CA MET A 65 7.45 13.38 -7.02
C MET A 65 8.86 13.02 -7.48
N MET A 66 9.19 13.18 -8.77
CA MET A 66 10.51 12.81 -9.31
C MET A 66 11.49 13.99 -9.37
N MET A 67 11.03 15.22 -9.16
CA MET A 67 11.85 16.45 -9.28
C MET A 67 12.29 17.07 -7.95
N MET A 68 12.11 16.39 -6.82
CA MET A 68 12.78 16.75 -5.57
C MET A 68 13.97 15.82 -5.37
N GLY A 69 15.17 16.32 -5.69
CA GLY A 69 16.41 15.56 -5.64
C GLY A 69 16.67 14.84 -4.31
N GLY A 70 17.20 13.63 -4.41
CA GLY A 70 18.12 13.08 -3.41
C GLY A 70 17.58 12.13 -2.35
N THR A 71 16.27 11.92 -2.21
CA THR A 71 15.77 10.92 -1.24
C THR A 71 15.15 9.73 -1.96
N LEU A 72 15.79 8.56 -1.82
CA LEU A 72 15.20 7.29 -2.23
C LEU A 72 13.87 7.13 -1.50
N PRO A 73 12.73 7.13 -2.21
CA PRO A 73 11.44 7.03 -1.54
C PRO A 73 11.25 5.60 -0.98
N MET A 74 10.81 5.50 0.28
CA MET A 74 10.78 4.24 1.06
C MET A 74 10.02 3.08 0.39
N TRP A 75 9.08 3.38 -0.53
CA TRP A 75 8.33 2.37 -1.30
C TRP A 75 9.23 1.42 -2.09
N ARG A 76 10.47 1.83 -2.40
CA ARG A 76 11.45 0.98 -3.09
C ARG A 76 11.77 -0.27 -2.28
N TYR A 77 11.95 -0.13 -0.96
CA TYR A 77 12.27 -1.25 -0.09
C TYR A 77 11.10 -2.22 0.01
N GLU A 78 9.87 -1.72 0.14
CA GLU A 78 8.67 -2.58 0.14
C GLU A 78 8.59 -3.42 -1.15
N ARG A 79 8.99 -2.82 -2.28
CA ARG A 79 9.00 -3.54 -3.55
C ARG A 79 10.08 -4.61 -3.58
N VAL A 80 11.29 -4.30 -3.09
CA VAL A 80 12.37 -5.29 -2.99
C VAL A 80 11.93 -6.48 -2.14
N VAL A 81 11.32 -6.23 -0.98
CA VAL A 81 10.73 -7.29 -0.14
C VAL A 81 9.72 -8.14 -0.91
N ALA A 82 8.92 -7.52 -1.80
CA ALA A 82 7.97 -8.23 -2.65
C ALA A 82 8.64 -9.07 -3.76
N MET A 83 9.79 -8.65 -4.28
CA MET A 83 10.38 -9.20 -5.50
C MET A 83 11.51 -10.19 -5.26
N LEU A 84 12.38 -9.92 -4.28
CA LEU A 84 13.62 -10.67 -4.09
C LEU A 84 13.40 -12.20 -3.94
N PRO A 85 12.36 -12.69 -3.23
CA PRO A 85 12.07 -14.14 -3.17
C PRO A 85 11.72 -14.77 -4.53
N HIS A 86 11.29 -13.98 -5.51
CA HIS A 86 10.92 -14.43 -6.84
C HIS A 86 12.06 -14.30 -7.87
N MET A 87 13.25 -13.87 -7.44
CA MET A 87 14.42 -13.70 -8.30
C MET A 87 15.26 -14.99 -8.45
N GLN A 88 14.63 -16.15 -8.29
CA GLN A 88 15.31 -17.45 -8.25
C GLN A 88 16.22 -17.69 -9.45
N SER A 89 15.70 -17.49 -10.66
CA SER A 89 16.48 -17.72 -11.89
C SER A 89 17.49 -16.60 -12.15
N GLN A 90 17.16 -15.35 -11.79
CA GLN A 90 18.01 -14.19 -12.04
C GLN A 90 19.25 -14.16 -11.15
N LEU A 91 19.15 -14.67 -9.92
CA LEU A 91 20.23 -14.69 -8.94
C LEU A 91 20.72 -16.12 -8.65
N ALA A 92 20.27 -17.11 -9.42
CA ALA A 92 20.54 -18.53 -9.19
C ALA A 92 20.36 -18.91 -7.69
N LEU A 93 19.24 -18.51 -7.09
CA LEU A 93 18.97 -18.74 -5.67
C LEU A 93 18.82 -20.24 -5.42
N THR A 94 19.44 -20.73 -4.34
CA THR A 94 19.18 -22.08 -3.85
C THR A 94 17.76 -22.18 -3.27
N SER A 95 17.26 -23.41 -3.11
CA SER A 95 15.98 -23.66 -2.45
C SER A 95 15.95 -23.07 -1.03
N ASP A 96 17.01 -23.31 -0.24
CA ASP A 96 17.15 -22.81 1.13
C ASP A 96 17.16 -21.27 1.19
N GLN A 97 17.85 -20.60 0.25
CA GLN A 97 17.84 -19.14 0.16
C GLN A 97 16.44 -18.63 -0.19
N THR A 98 15.76 -19.27 -1.13
CA THR A 98 14.40 -18.89 -1.49
C THR A 98 13.47 -19.00 -0.29
N GLU A 99 13.48 -20.12 0.43
CA GLU A 99 12.60 -20.34 1.58
C GLU A 99 12.82 -19.27 2.66
N LYS A 100 14.09 -18.98 3.00
CA LYS A 100 14.43 -17.88 3.94
C LYS A 100 13.92 -16.52 3.47
N LEU A 101 14.01 -16.23 2.18
CA LEU A 101 13.51 -14.98 1.61
C LEU A 101 11.97 -14.91 1.67
N ILE A 102 11.26 -16.01 1.43
CA ILE A 102 9.80 -16.10 1.58
C ILE A 102 9.38 -15.90 3.04
N ASP A 103 10.12 -16.49 3.99
CA ASP A 103 9.84 -16.33 5.42
C ASP A 103 10.00 -14.88 5.86
N LEU A 104 11.09 -14.21 5.44
CA LEU A 104 11.31 -12.79 5.70
C LEU A 104 10.22 -11.92 5.07
N GLN A 105 9.81 -12.23 3.84
CA GLN A 105 8.71 -11.53 3.17
C GLN A 105 7.40 -11.69 3.95
N THR A 106 7.09 -12.91 4.39
CA THR A 106 5.86 -13.23 5.12
C THR A 106 5.84 -12.53 6.48
N ALA A 107 6.95 -12.54 7.20
CA ALA A 107 7.10 -11.84 8.47
C ALA A 107 6.92 -10.33 8.31
N TYR A 108 7.45 -9.74 7.23
CA TYR A 108 7.23 -8.34 6.91
C TYR A 108 5.75 -8.06 6.57
N GLN A 109 5.11 -8.87 5.73
CA GLN A 109 3.70 -8.69 5.35
C GLN A 109 2.78 -8.74 6.57
N LYS A 110 3.05 -9.61 7.55
CA LYS A 110 2.31 -9.64 8.81
C LYS A 110 2.40 -8.30 9.55
N LYS A 111 3.61 -7.75 9.70
CA LYS A 111 3.81 -6.43 10.32
C LYS A 111 3.17 -5.31 9.51
N GLU A 112 3.23 -5.40 8.19
CA GLU A 112 2.65 -4.41 7.28
C GLU A 112 1.13 -4.29 7.49
N VAL A 113 0.42 -5.41 7.64
CA VAL A 113 -1.02 -5.41 7.95
C VAL A 113 -1.31 -4.69 9.27
N ASP A 114 -0.56 -5.01 10.33
CA ASP A 114 -0.73 -4.39 11.64
C ASP A 114 -0.47 -2.87 11.58
N MET A 115 0.56 -2.45 10.84
CA MET A 115 0.90 -1.03 10.67
C MET A 115 -0.14 -0.29 9.80
N GLN A 116 -0.69 -0.93 8.77
CA GLN A 116 -1.78 -0.37 7.97
C GLN A 116 -3.03 -0.14 8.84
N ALA A 117 -3.39 -1.10 9.69
CA ALA A 117 -4.49 -0.95 10.64
C ALA A 117 -4.24 0.20 11.63
N LEU A 118 -3.03 0.31 12.18
CA LEU A 118 -2.64 1.41 13.05
C LEU A 118 -2.75 2.77 12.34
N ARG A 119 -2.32 2.86 11.08
CA ARG A 119 -2.42 4.06 10.27
C ARG A 119 -3.88 4.46 10.05
N GLN A 120 -4.75 3.52 9.68
CA GLN A 120 -6.19 3.78 9.52
C GLN A 120 -6.82 4.27 10.83
N LYS A 121 -6.52 3.63 11.96
CA LYS A 121 -6.97 4.07 13.29
C LYS A 121 -6.55 5.51 13.59
N ARG A 122 -5.28 5.87 13.29
CA ARG A 122 -4.77 7.23 13.49
C ARG A 122 -5.45 8.25 12.56
N GLN A 123 -5.78 7.86 11.33
CA GLN A 123 -6.51 8.72 10.38
C GLN A 123 -7.96 8.97 10.81
N LEU A 124 -8.67 7.94 11.26
CA LEU A 124 -10.04 8.09 11.79
C LEU A 124 -10.06 9.01 13.02
N LYS A 125 -9.06 8.88 13.90
CA LYS A 125 -8.91 9.80 15.04
C LYS A 125 -8.67 11.24 14.59
N LEU A 126 -7.83 11.45 13.57
CA LEU A 126 -7.62 12.79 13.01
C LEU A 126 -8.93 13.37 12.44
N GLN A 127 -9.69 12.58 11.69
CA GLN A 127 -10.97 13.00 11.14
C GLN A 127 -11.95 13.42 12.24
N SER A 128 -12.05 12.63 13.31
CA SER A 128 -12.89 12.95 14.46
C SER A 128 -12.44 14.25 15.15
N LEU A 129 -11.13 14.47 15.33
CA LEU A 129 -10.62 15.72 15.91
C LEU A 129 -10.94 16.95 15.06
N LEU A 130 -10.86 16.83 13.74
CA LEU A 130 -11.18 17.92 12.82
C LEU A 130 -12.68 18.23 12.82
N GLN A 131 -13.54 17.19 12.81
CA GLN A 131 -15.00 17.36 12.87
C GLN A 131 -15.45 18.03 14.18
N ASN A 132 -14.74 17.80 15.27
CA ASN A 132 -15.04 18.35 16.59
C ASN A 132 -14.33 19.68 16.88
N ASN A 133 -13.70 20.33 15.88
CA ASN A 133 -12.96 21.57 16.04
C ASN A 133 -11.93 21.53 17.19
N ALA A 134 -11.21 20.41 17.33
CA ALA A 134 -10.18 20.27 18.34
C ALA A 134 -9.09 21.35 18.20
N SER A 135 -8.39 21.64 19.31
CA SER A 135 -7.37 22.69 19.32
C SER A 135 -6.23 22.38 18.33
N PRO A 136 -5.59 23.41 17.73
CA PRO A 136 -4.50 23.22 16.77
C PRO A 136 -3.36 22.34 17.29
N GLU A 137 -3.08 22.37 18.60
CA GLU A 137 -2.04 21.53 19.20
C GLU A 137 -2.40 20.04 19.16
N VAL A 138 -3.65 19.70 19.45
CA VAL A 138 -4.13 18.31 19.42
C VAL A 138 -4.14 17.78 17.98
N VAL A 139 -4.60 18.60 17.03
CA VAL A 139 -4.55 18.27 15.60
C VAL A 139 -3.11 18.05 15.13
N ARG A 140 -2.16 18.92 15.53
CA ARG A 140 -0.73 18.76 15.20
C ARG A 140 -0.15 17.46 15.73
N LYS A 141 -0.40 17.12 17.00
CA LYS A 141 0.07 15.84 17.60
C LYS A 141 -0.47 14.63 16.86
N GLN A 142 -1.75 14.68 16.44
CA GLN A 142 -2.34 13.58 15.69
C GLN A 142 -1.78 13.47 14.27
N LEU A 143 -1.54 14.60 13.59
CA LEU A 143 -0.85 14.60 12.29
C LEU A 143 0.55 14.00 12.38
N GLN A 144 1.34 14.37 13.40
CA GLN A 144 2.66 13.78 13.66
C GLN A 144 2.56 12.26 13.86
N SER A 145 1.56 11.81 14.63
CA SER A 145 1.29 10.38 14.82
C SER A 145 0.95 9.68 13.49
N CYS A 146 0.15 10.30 12.62
CA CYS A 146 -0.13 9.73 11.29
C CYS A 146 1.15 9.58 10.44
N THR A 147 2.02 10.59 10.46
CA THR A 147 3.30 10.58 9.74
C THR A 147 4.26 9.53 10.27
N GLU A 148 4.40 9.43 11.59
CA GLU A 148 5.26 8.43 12.24
C GLU A 148 4.90 7.00 11.84
N ALA A 149 3.59 6.68 11.75
CA ALA A 149 3.16 5.36 11.30
C ALA A 149 3.61 5.05 9.86
N GLY A 150 3.61 6.06 8.97
CA GLY A 150 4.12 5.91 7.61
C GLY A 150 5.64 5.73 7.56
N ILE A 151 6.39 6.46 8.40
CA ILE A 151 7.84 6.33 8.52
C ILE A 151 8.23 4.92 8.98
N ASN A 152 7.53 4.39 9.99
CA ASN A 152 7.81 3.08 10.55
C ASN A 152 7.66 1.94 9.53
N ILE A 153 6.65 2.01 8.65
CA ILE A 153 6.48 1.05 7.55
C ILE A 153 7.72 1.03 6.66
N GLY A 154 8.18 2.22 6.26
CA GLY A 154 9.39 2.35 5.45
C GLY A 154 10.63 1.77 6.16
N ILE A 155 10.84 2.11 7.43
CA ILE A 155 11.99 1.64 8.20
C ILE A 155 11.99 0.11 8.32
N ASP A 156 10.82 -0.50 8.54
CA ASP A 156 10.70 -1.96 8.63
C ASP A 156 10.96 -2.62 7.28
N ALA A 157 10.52 -2.02 6.17
CA ALA A 157 10.86 -2.50 4.84
C ALA A 157 12.37 -2.43 4.59
N TYR A 158 13.02 -1.31 4.94
CA TYR A 158 14.47 -1.14 4.83
C TYR A 158 15.24 -2.21 5.61
N LYS A 159 14.88 -2.43 6.88
CA LYS A 159 15.49 -3.47 7.72
C LYS A 159 15.28 -4.87 7.15
N THR A 160 14.08 -5.15 6.63
CA THR A 160 13.78 -6.45 6.00
C THR A 160 14.64 -6.66 4.76
N VAL A 161 14.84 -5.63 3.93
CA VAL A 161 15.75 -5.74 2.77
C VAL A 161 17.17 -6.05 3.21
N GLN A 162 17.69 -5.40 4.25
CA GLN A 162 19.03 -5.73 4.77
C GLN A 162 19.14 -7.20 5.21
N GLN A 163 18.10 -7.72 5.88
CA GLN A 163 18.04 -9.13 6.26
C GLN A 163 18.00 -10.05 5.04
N MET A 164 17.21 -9.71 4.02
CA MET A 164 17.14 -10.49 2.79
C MET A 164 18.46 -10.46 2.00
N GLU A 165 19.14 -9.32 1.92
CA GLU A 165 20.45 -9.22 1.28
C GLU A 165 21.50 -10.09 1.98
N SER A 166 21.40 -10.24 3.31
CA SER A 166 22.30 -11.13 4.08
C SER A 166 22.12 -12.62 3.80
N VAL A 167 21.01 -13.02 3.16
CA VAL A 167 20.78 -14.41 2.71
C VAL A 167 21.54 -14.70 1.41
N LEU A 168 21.87 -13.66 0.65
CA LEU A 168 22.59 -13.76 -0.62
C LEU A 168 24.10 -13.88 -0.39
N ASN A 169 24.78 -14.61 -1.26
CA ASN A 169 26.26 -14.58 -1.31
C ASN A 169 26.77 -13.36 -2.09
N ASP A 170 28.07 -13.09 -2.02
CA ASP A 170 28.71 -11.91 -2.63
C ASP A 170 28.42 -11.75 -4.13
N SER A 171 28.36 -12.86 -4.89
CA SER A 171 28.07 -12.81 -6.32
C SER A 171 26.63 -12.39 -6.58
N GLN A 172 25.70 -13.00 -5.85
CA GLN A 172 24.27 -12.71 -5.94
C GLN A 172 23.96 -11.28 -5.49
N GLN A 173 24.65 -10.77 -4.46
CA GLN A 173 24.51 -9.39 -4.02
C GLN A 173 24.93 -8.40 -5.11
N LYS A 174 26.03 -8.65 -5.82
CA LYS A 174 26.48 -7.81 -6.94
C LYS A 174 25.48 -7.80 -8.08
N GLU A 175 24.97 -8.97 -8.47
CA GLU A 175 23.93 -9.10 -9.50
C GLU A 175 22.65 -8.38 -9.09
N PHE A 176 22.22 -8.55 -7.84
CA PHE A 176 21.06 -7.88 -7.29
C PHE A 176 21.20 -6.35 -7.29
N GLN A 177 22.37 -5.82 -6.88
CA GLN A 177 22.67 -4.39 -6.93
C GLN A 177 22.67 -3.86 -8.37
N GLY A 178 23.26 -4.59 -9.32
CA GLY A 178 23.22 -4.26 -10.74
C GLY A 178 21.78 -4.19 -11.27
N TRP A 179 20.95 -5.18 -10.90
CA TRP A 179 19.53 -5.20 -11.23
C TRP A 179 18.77 -4.03 -10.61
N MET A 180 19.04 -3.68 -9.36
CA MET A 180 18.42 -2.52 -8.70
C MET A 180 18.77 -1.22 -9.43
N MET A 181 20.05 -0.99 -9.72
CA MET A 181 20.49 0.21 -10.45
C MET A 181 19.85 0.32 -11.84
N ASN A 182 19.83 -0.78 -12.58
CA ASN A 182 19.21 -0.83 -13.91
C ASN A 182 17.70 -0.57 -13.85
N SER A 183 17.00 -1.23 -12.92
CA SER A 183 15.55 -1.06 -12.73
C SER A 183 15.18 0.36 -12.30
N MET A 184 16.05 1.06 -11.58
CA MET A 184 15.88 2.46 -11.20
C MET A 184 16.05 3.41 -12.38
N GLN A 185 17.00 3.14 -13.28
CA GLN A 185 17.24 3.96 -14.47
C GLN A 185 16.14 3.79 -15.53
N ASN A 186 15.61 2.58 -15.67
CA ASN A 186 14.67 2.24 -16.74
C ASN A 186 13.18 2.36 -16.39
N GLY A 187 12.81 2.88 -15.21
CA GLY A 187 11.41 3.10 -14.82
C GLY A 187 10.54 1.83 -14.70
N ASN A 188 11.07 0.65 -15.02
CA ASN A 188 10.44 -0.68 -14.93
C ASN A 188 10.05 -1.07 -13.49
N MET A 189 10.32 -0.19 -12.52
CA MET A 189 9.90 -0.39 -11.14
C MET A 189 8.41 -0.14 -10.84
N TYR A 190 7.62 0.41 -11.77
CA TYR A 190 6.26 0.85 -11.45
C TYR A 190 5.14 -0.19 -11.67
N ASN A 191 5.36 -1.29 -12.41
CA ASN A 191 4.24 -2.05 -12.99
C ASN A 191 3.66 -3.24 -12.17
N ASN A 192 4.27 -3.68 -11.06
CA ASN A 192 3.86 -4.96 -10.45
C ASN A 192 2.79 -4.88 -9.35
N ARG A 193 2.53 -3.71 -8.74
CA ARG A 193 1.52 -3.61 -7.66
C ARG A 193 0.08 -3.45 -8.20
N MET A 194 -0.10 -2.96 -9.43
CA MET A 194 -1.44 -2.88 -10.06
C MET A 194 -1.97 -4.23 -10.59
N ARG A 195 -1.11 -5.23 -10.87
CA ARG A 195 -1.58 -6.54 -11.36
C ARG A 195 -2.13 -7.47 -10.27
N ARG A 196 -1.65 -7.37 -9.02
CA ARG A 196 -2.14 -8.23 -7.92
C ARG A 196 -3.54 -7.86 -7.41
N GLY A 197 -3.97 -6.62 -7.59
CA GLY A 197 -5.33 -6.17 -7.24
C GLY A 197 -6.39 -6.45 -8.31
N MET A 198 -5.99 -6.89 -9.50
CA MET A 198 -6.90 -7.14 -10.64
C MET A 198 -7.00 -8.61 -11.06
N MET A 199 -6.30 -9.52 -10.38
CA MET A 199 -6.38 -10.97 -10.63
C MET A 199 -7.32 -11.72 -9.67
N ASN A 200 -7.96 -11.00 -8.73
CA ASN A 200 -9.01 -11.53 -7.85
C ASN A 200 -10.33 -10.76 -8.10
N ASN A 201 -10.87 -10.85 -9.31
CA ASN A 201 -12.29 -10.63 -9.62
C ASN A 201 -12.67 -11.57 -10.76
#